data_AF-A0A2H0MQR5-F1
#
_entry.id   AF-A0A2H0MQR5-F1
#
_cell.length_a   1.000
_cell.length_b   1.000
_cell.length_c   1.000
_cell.angle_alpha   90.00
_cell.angle_beta   90.00
_cell.angle_gamma   90.00
#
_symmetry.space_group_name_H-M   'P 1'
#
loop_
_entity.id
_entity.type
_entity.pdbx_description
1 polymer ?
#
loop_
_entity_poly.entity_id
_entity_poly.type
_entity_poly.pdbx_seq_one_letter_code
_entity_poly.pdbx_strand_id
1 'polypeptide(L)'
;MTQLVADKGKVWVKGEFRPVYAVRIDQKIFLLGSEMDDEPEVRVDDHHLYVDWKDRSKSLRLGRCIALSAPAEIKGTLFNGFDNTKHADVLAVNPSGEGVIEKIFKDNAFHEKDLESMGTDDFLQTYLGMQLPSKNP
;
A
#
# COMPACT_ATOMS: atom_id res chain seq x y z
N MET A 1 -14.47 -1.35 -13.69
CA MET A 1 -13.55 -2.41 -14.20
C MET A 1 -12.50 -2.49 -13.12
N THR A 2 -12.44 -3.56 -12.34
CA THR A 2 -11.50 -3.65 -11.22
C THR A 2 -10.08 -3.46 -11.74
N GLN A 3 -9.44 -2.36 -11.35
CA GLN A 3 -8.04 -2.12 -11.69
C GLN A 3 -7.17 -3.14 -10.93
N LEU A 4 -6.21 -3.75 -11.62
CA LEU A 4 -5.29 -4.70 -11.03
C LEU A 4 -3.90 -4.08 -10.89
N VAL A 5 -3.16 -4.54 -9.88
CA VAL A 5 -1.73 -4.25 -9.76
C VAL A 5 -1.02 -4.83 -10.98
N ALA A 6 -0.50 -3.95 -11.83
CA ALA A 6 0.11 -4.30 -13.10
C ALA A 6 1.60 -4.69 -12.96
N ASP A 7 2.25 -4.23 -11.88
CA ASP A 7 3.62 -4.57 -11.53
C ASP A 7 3.89 -4.18 -10.07
N LYS A 8 4.96 -4.70 -9.47
CA LYS A 8 5.34 -4.36 -8.09
C LYS A 8 6.84 -4.46 -7.89
N GLY A 9 7.37 -3.72 -6.92
CA GLY A 9 8.79 -3.75 -6.64
C GLY A 9 9.19 -2.72 -5.59
N LYS A 10 10.43 -2.27 -5.65
CA LYS A 10 10.93 -1.17 -4.81
C LYS A 10 11.44 -0.03 -5.66
N VAL A 11 11.23 1.18 -5.15
CA VAL A 11 11.69 2.43 -5.76
C VAL A 11 12.65 3.10 -4.79
N TRP A 12 13.80 3.53 -5.29
CA TRP A 12 14.69 4.42 -4.56
C TRP A 12 14.15 5.85 -4.67
N VAL A 13 13.87 6.47 -3.52
CA VAL A 13 13.40 7.86 -3.44
C VAL A 13 14.45 8.68 -2.71
N LYS A 14 14.77 9.85 -3.24
CA LYS A 14 15.75 10.74 -2.60
C LYS A 14 15.24 11.20 -1.24
N GLY A 15 16.05 11.01 -0.20
CA GLY A 15 15.73 11.38 1.18
C GLY A 15 15.27 10.19 2.04
N GLU A 16 14.91 9.08 1.41
CA GLU A 16 14.61 7.83 2.11
C GLU A 16 15.90 7.08 2.45
N PHE A 17 15.91 6.44 3.61
CA PHE A 17 17.06 5.64 4.07
C PHE A 17 17.19 4.31 3.32
N ARG A 18 16.09 3.82 2.74
CA ARG A 18 16.01 2.52 2.06
C ARG A 18 15.04 2.54 0.88
N PRO A 19 15.11 1.57 -0.06
CA PRO A 19 14.12 1.46 -1.13
C PRO A 19 12.73 1.26 -0.56
N VAL A 20 11.76 1.95 -1.13
CA VAL A 20 10.36 1.98 -0.69
C VAL A 20 9.56 0.98 -1.51
N TYR A 21 8.72 0.16 -0.88
CA TYR A 21 7.83 -0.73 -1.63
C TYR A 21 6.88 0.10 -2.49
N ALA A 22 6.60 -0.39 -3.68
CA ALA A 22 5.75 0.31 -4.62
C ALA A 22 5.03 -0.67 -5.54
N VAL A 23 3.86 -0.24 -6.01
CA VAL A 23 3.09 -0.95 -7.05
C VAL A 23 2.83 -0.02 -8.21
N ARG A 24 2.70 -0.60 -9.40
CA ARG A 24 2.20 0.07 -10.58
C ARG A 24 0.73 -0.27 -10.77
N ILE A 25 -0.10 0.75 -10.89
CA ILE A 25 -1.50 0.64 -11.29
C ILE A 25 -1.66 1.55 -12.50
N ASP A 26 -2.13 0.99 -13.62
CA ASP A 26 -2.09 1.63 -14.92
C ASP A 26 -0.68 2.17 -15.26
N GLN A 27 -0.56 3.49 -15.42
CA GLN A 27 0.69 4.19 -15.73
C GLN A 27 1.29 4.91 -14.52
N LYS A 28 0.72 4.76 -13.32
CA LYS A 28 1.19 5.42 -12.11
C LYS A 28 1.87 4.45 -11.16
N ILE A 29 2.93 4.93 -10.52
CA ILE A 29 3.59 4.25 -9.41
C ILE A 29 3.04 4.80 -8.10
N PHE A 30 2.68 3.91 -7.19
CA PHE A 30 2.27 4.26 -5.83
C PHE A 30 3.29 3.69 -4.88
N LEU A 31 3.95 4.54 -4.09
CA LEU A 31 4.77 4.03 -3.00
C LEU A 31 3.83 3.60 -1.87
N LEU A 32 4.18 2.51 -1.20
CA LEU A 32 3.39 1.91 -0.12
C LEU A 32 4.01 2.16 1.24
N GLY A 33 5.25 2.67 1.26
CA GLY A 33 6.04 2.92 2.44
C GLY A 33 7.22 1.96 2.59
N SER A 34 8.01 2.23 3.62
CA SER A 34 9.22 1.49 3.96
C SER A 34 9.27 1.21 5.45
N GLU A 35 8.15 1.00 6.11
CA GLU A 35 8.06 0.90 7.57
C GLU A 35 8.40 -0.51 8.07
N MET A 36 8.18 -1.54 7.25
CA MET A 36 8.40 -2.94 7.64
C MET A 36 9.15 -3.70 6.53
N ASP A 37 9.71 -4.85 6.90
CA ASP A 37 10.61 -5.60 6.02
C ASP A 37 9.84 -6.55 5.09
N ASP A 38 8.73 -7.11 5.60
CA ASP A 38 7.82 -7.96 4.85
C ASP A 38 7.14 -7.20 3.71
N GLU A 39 6.68 -7.92 2.70
CA GLU A 39 5.89 -7.30 1.63
C GLU A 39 4.45 -7.02 2.13
N PRO A 40 3.90 -5.81 1.92
CA PRO A 40 2.52 -5.53 2.29
C PRO A 40 1.53 -6.27 1.38
N GLU A 41 0.36 -6.61 1.91
CA GLU A 41 -0.77 -7.00 1.09
C GLU A 41 -1.46 -5.78 0.50
N VAL A 42 -1.95 -5.90 -0.73
CA VAL A 42 -2.62 -4.82 -1.46
C VAL A 42 -3.97 -5.25 -2.01
N ARG A 43 -4.94 -4.33 -2.01
CA ARG A 43 -6.23 -4.44 -2.70
C ARG A 43 -6.50 -3.16 -3.48
N VAL A 44 -7.19 -3.28 -4.60
CA VAL A 44 -7.52 -2.14 -5.47
C VAL A 44 -8.99 -2.22 -5.83
N ASP A 45 -9.71 -1.11 -5.67
CA ASP A 45 -11.06 -0.93 -6.22
C ASP A 45 -11.05 0.12 -7.35
N ASP A 46 -12.23 0.60 -7.77
CA ASP A 46 -12.32 1.57 -8.88
C ASP A 46 -11.72 2.95 -8.54
N HIS A 47 -11.45 3.25 -7.27
CA HIS A 47 -11.06 4.58 -6.79
C HIS A 47 -9.85 4.60 -5.86
N HIS A 48 -9.54 3.50 -5.19
CA HIS A 48 -8.57 3.45 -4.11
C HIS A 48 -7.64 2.24 -4.22
N LEU A 49 -6.40 2.48 -3.81
CA LEU A 49 -5.42 1.47 -3.45
C LEU A 49 -5.42 1.33 -1.92
N TYR A 50 -5.65 0.12 -1.45
CA TYR A 50 -5.57 -0.26 -0.05
C TYR A 50 -4.32 -1.08 0.20
N VAL A 51 -3.66 -0.79 1.31
CA VAL A 51 -2.43 -1.44 1.77
C VAL A 51 -2.65 -1.94 3.18
N ASP A 52 -2.27 -3.18 3.44
CA ASP A 52 -2.24 -3.79 4.77
C ASP A 52 -0.85 -4.36 5.03
N TRP A 53 -0.25 -3.92 6.13
CA TRP A 53 1.06 -4.36 6.56
C TRP A 53 0.98 -4.88 7.98
N LYS A 54 1.23 -6.18 8.15
CA LYS A 54 1.15 -6.85 9.44
C LYS A 54 2.52 -7.40 9.83
N ASP A 55 3.11 -6.87 10.88
CA ASP A 55 4.34 -7.35 11.51
C ASP A 55 4.02 -7.92 12.90
N ARG A 56 3.90 -9.24 12.97
CA ARG A 56 3.62 -9.96 14.22
C ARG A 56 4.75 -9.85 15.23
N SER A 57 5.99 -9.76 14.76
CA SER A 57 7.17 -9.69 15.65
C SER A 57 7.22 -8.38 16.44
N LYS A 58 6.63 -7.32 15.89
CA LYS A 58 6.55 -5.98 16.50
C LYS A 58 5.14 -5.64 17.01
N SER A 59 4.22 -6.60 17.06
CA SER A 59 2.81 -6.38 17.40
C SER A 59 2.23 -5.14 16.69
N LEU A 60 2.45 -5.06 15.38
CA LEU A 60 2.17 -3.87 14.57
C LEU A 60 1.32 -4.24 13.36
N ARG A 61 0.27 -3.46 13.12
CA ARG A 61 -0.47 -3.46 11.86
C ARG A 61 -0.68 -2.04 11.36
N LEU A 62 -0.37 -1.81 10.09
CA LEU A 62 -0.53 -0.54 9.39
C LEU A 62 -1.44 -0.73 8.20
N GLY A 63 -2.47 0.12 8.11
CA GLY A 63 -3.37 0.20 6.96
C GLY A 63 -3.25 1.56 6.27
N ARG A 64 -3.23 1.57 4.93
CA ARG A 64 -3.32 2.80 4.13
C ARG A 64 -4.39 2.69 3.05
N CYS A 65 -5.10 3.79 2.80
CA CYS A 65 -5.99 3.96 1.66
C CYS A 65 -5.55 5.21 0.88
N ILE A 66 -5.21 5.01 -0.39
CA ILE A 66 -4.64 6.03 -1.29
C ILE A 66 -5.58 6.16 -2.49
N ALA A 67 -6.04 7.37 -2.79
CA ALA A 67 -6.85 7.61 -3.98
C ALA A 67 -6.02 7.38 -5.26
N LEU A 68 -6.57 6.65 -6.23
CA LEU A 68 -5.92 6.40 -7.53
C LEU A 68 -5.79 7.68 -8.37
N SER A 69 -6.65 8.67 -8.09
CA SER A 69 -6.59 10.00 -8.68
C SER A 69 -5.45 10.87 -8.13
N ALA A 70 -4.81 10.48 -7.02
CA ALA A 70 -3.74 11.25 -6.40
C ALA A 70 -2.60 11.56 -7.40
N PRO A 71 -2.01 12.77 -7.32
CA PRO A 71 -0.94 13.16 -8.22
C PRO A 71 0.36 12.42 -7.90
N ALA A 72 1.10 12.07 -8.95
CA ALA A 72 2.42 11.47 -8.84
C ALA A 72 3.48 12.57 -8.94
N GLU A 73 4.07 12.92 -7.81
CA GLU A 73 4.97 14.09 -7.68
C GLU A 73 6.36 13.71 -7.17
N ILE A 74 6.49 12.52 -6.57
CA ILE A 74 7.74 12.06 -5.98
C ILE A 74 8.61 11.47 -7.08
N LYS A 75 9.76 12.09 -7.32
CA LYS A 75 10.78 11.53 -8.21
C LYS A 75 11.49 10.37 -7.54
N GLY A 76 11.54 9.23 -8.22
CA GLY A 76 12.29 8.06 -7.79
C GLY A 76 12.85 7.28 -8.97
N THR A 77 13.67 6.30 -8.65
CA THR A 77 14.26 5.37 -9.63
C THR A 77 13.88 3.95 -9.25
N LEU A 78 13.42 3.14 -10.20
CA LEU A 78 13.15 1.71 -9.99
C LEU A 78 14.42 1.03 -9.47
N PHE A 79 14.28 0.25 -8.40
CA PHE A 79 15.40 -0.42 -7.75
C PHE A 79 15.41 -1.92 -8.05
N ASN A 80 14.31 -2.62 -7.72
CA ASN A 80 14.15 -4.05 -8.01
C ASN A 80 12.67 -4.47 -8.10
N GLY A 81 12.42 -5.68 -8.59
CA GLY A 81 11.10 -6.34 -8.59
C GLY A 81 10.18 -6.01 -9.76
N PHE A 82 10.34 -4.85 -10.38
CA PHE A 82 9.53 -4.44 -11.53
C PHE A 82 9.91 -5.21 -12.80
N ASP A 83 9.19 -6.30 -13.08
CA ASP A 83 9.48 -7.17 -14.22
C ASP A 83 8.92 -6.61 -15.54
N ASN A 84 7.86 -5.80 -15.47
CA ASN A 84 7.11 -5.31 -16.62
C ASN A 84 7.26 -3.80 -16.86
N THR A 85 7.90 -3.09 -15.95
CA THR A 85 8.08 -1.63 -15.99
C THR A 85 9.51 -1.29 -16.41
N LYS A 86 9.69 -0.72 -17.59
CA LYS A 86 11.02 -0.52 -18.21
C LYS A 86 11.67 0.84 -17.93
N HIS A 87 10.88 1.84 -17.52
CA HIS A 87 11.41 3.18 -17.30
C HIS A 87 12.09 3.25 -15.93
N ALA A 88 13.40 3.49 -15.92
CA ALA A 88 14.18 3.53 -14.68
C ALA A 88 13.76 4.70 -13.78
N ASP A 89 13.57 5.91 -14.33
CA ASP A 89 13.08 7.05 -13.56
C ASP A 89 11.56 7.17 -13.64
N VAL A 90 10.94 7.40 -12.48
CA VAL A 90 9.48 7.44 -12.33
C VAL A 90 9.04 8.62 -11.48
N LEU A 91 7.81 9.06 -11.72
CA LEU A 91 7.03 9.85 -10.77
C LEU A 91 6.11 8.92 -10.01
N ALA A 92 6.08 9.06 -8.69
CA ALA A 92 5.30 8.23 -7.80
C ALA A 92 4.39 9.05 -6.89
N VAL A 93 3.27 8.44 -6.51
CA VAL A 93 2.32 8.96 -5.52
C VAL A 93 2.92 8.78 -4.12
N ASN A 94 2.84 9.83 -3.30
CA ASN A 94 3.34 9.84 -1.93
C ASN A 94 2.37 9.09 -0.98
N PRO A 95 2.82 8.06 -0.24
CA PRO A 95 2.00 7.30 0.71
C PRO A 95 1.62 8.08 1.96
N SER A 96 2.19 9.27 2.15
CA SER A 96 1.86 10.19 3.24
C SER A 96 1.36 11.53 2.71
N GLY A 97 0.91 11.57 1.44
CA GLY A 97 0.34 12.75 0.81
C GLY A 97 -1.03 13.13 1.37
N GLU A 98 -1.48 14.33 1.00
CA GLU A 98 -2.81 14.81 1.36
C GLU A 98 -3.91 13.85 0.84
N GLY A 99 -4.90 13.58 1.70
CA GLY A 99 -6.01 12.68 1.36
C GLY A 99 -5.72 11.19 1.56
N VAL A 100 -4.50 10.79 1.95
CA VAL A 100 -4.22 9.41 2.37
C VAL A 100 -4.82 9.16 3.76
N ILE A 101 -5.59 8.08 3.89
CA ILE A 101 -6.08 7.61 5.18
C ILE A 101 -5.08 6.58 5.69
N GLU A 102 -4.51 6.81 6.88
CA GLU A 102 -3.59 5.88 7.54
C GLU A 102 -4.13 5.46 8.90
N LYS A 103 -3.97 4.16 9.22
CA LYS A 103 -4.25 3.59 10.54
C LYS A 103 -3.07 2.77 11.00
N ILE A 104 -2.56 3.05 12.20
CA ILE A 104 -1.47 2.32 12.82
C ILE A 104 -1.96 1.77 14.16
N PHE A 105 -1.81 0.47 14.35
CA PHE A 105 -2.11 -0.23 15.59
C PHE A 105 -0.83 -0.91 16.10
N LYS A 106 -0.46 -0.65 17.35
CA LYS A 106 0.75 -1.16 18.00
C LYS A 106 0.45 -1.73 19.37
N ASP A 107 1.24 -2.69 19.79
CA ASP A 107 1.28 -3.24 21.14
C ASP A 107 -0.13 -3.62 21.65
N ASN A 108 -0.59 -2.99 22.73
CA ASN A 108 -1.91 -3.29 23.33
C ASN A 108 -3.05 -3.14 22.33
N ALA A 109 -3.04 -2.09 21.50
CA ALA A 109 -4.11 -1.88 20.52
C ALA A 109 -4.14 -2.97 19.44
N PHE A 110 -2.98 -3.58 19.13
CA PHE A 110 -2.89 -4.70 18.20
C PHE A 110 -3.49 -5.97 18.79
N HIS A 111 -3.22 -6.25 20.07
CA HIS A 111 -3.72 -7.45 20.76
C HIS A 111 -5.18 -7.32 21.19
N GLU A 112 -5.61 -6.19 21.77
CA GLU A 112 -6.98 -5.96 22.23
C GLU A 112 -8.02 -6.05 21.10
N LYS A 113 -7.60 -5.75 19.87
CA LYS A 113 -8.43 -5.79 18.67
C LYS A 113 -8.28 -7.09 17.87
N ASP A 114 -7.52 -8.05 18.39
CA ASP A 114 -7.20 -9.32 17.75
C ASP A 114 -6.70 -9.16 16.30
N LEU A 115 -5.83 -8.16 16.07
CA LEU A 115 -5.34 -7.84 14.72
C LEU A 115 -4.34 -8.86 14.18
N GLU A 116 -3.85 -9.75 15.03
CA GLU A 116 -2.98 -10.85 14.61
C GLU A 116 -3.73 -11.88 13.75
N SER A 117 -4.92 -12.27 14.23
CA SER A 117 -5.77 -13.29 13.64
C SER A 117 -6.62 -12.74 12.48
N MET A 118 -6.98 -11.46 12.54
CA MET A 118 -7.83 -10.79 11.56
C MET A 118 -7.24 -10.86 10.15
N GLY A 119 -8.06 -11.26 9.17
CA GLY A 119 -7.70 -11.31 7.76
C GLY A 119 -7.48 -9.91 7.17
N THR A 120 -6.81 -9.84 6.02
CA THR A 120 -6.55 -8.57 5.32
C THR A 120 -7.83 -7.88 4.90
N ASP A 121 -8.74 -8.61 4.24
CA ASP A 121 -9.96 -8.01 3.71
C ASP A 121 -10.85 -7.48 4.84
N ASP A 122 -10.95 -8.21 5.96
CA ASP A 122 -11.71 -7.80 7.14
C ASP A 122 -11.09 -6.55 7.79
N PHE A 123 -9.77 -6.50 7.89
CA PHE A 123 -9.05 -5.35 8.43
C PHE A 123 -9.28 -4.09 7.57
N LEU A 124 -9.11 -4.22 6.25
CA LEU A 124 -9.29 -3.12 5.30
C LEU A 124 -10.75 -2.62 5.28
N GLN A 125 -11.73 -3.51 5.34
CA GLN A 125 -13.14 -3.14 5.48
C GLN A 125 -13.40 -2.39 6.80
N THR A 126 -12.95 -2.97 7.91
CA THR A 126 -13.25 -2.47 9.25
C THR A 126 -12.61 -1.11 9.51
N TYR A 127 -11.36 -0.92 9.11
CA TYR A 127 -10.56 0.23 9.53
C TYR A 127 -10.31 1.26 8.44
N LEU A 128 -10.45 0.89 7.16
CA LEU A 128 -10.22 1.77 6.02
C LEU A 128 -11.46 1.93 5.11
N GLY A 129 -12.57 1.28 5.44
CA GLY A 129 -13.82 1.41 4.69
C GLY A 129 -13.77 0.81 3.29
N MET A 130 -12.88 -0.15 3.05
CA MET A 130 -12.85 -0.89 1.77
C MET A 130 -14.21 -1.56 1.53
N GLN A 131 -14.76 -1.42 0.33
CA GLN A 131 -15.98 -2.13 -0.05
C GLN A 131 -15.61 -3.34 -0.89
N LEU A 132 -16.04 -4.54 -0.47
CA LEU A 132 -15.90 -5.71 -1.33
C LEU A 132 -16.81 -5.55 -2.56
N PRO A 133 -16.38 -5.98 -3.75
CA PRO A 133 -17.29 -6.10 -4.88
C PRO A 133 -18.45 -7.00 -4.44
N SER A 134 -19.69 -6.51 -4.57
CA SER A 134 -20.88 -7.28 -4.27
C SER A 134 -20.78 -8.62 -5.00
N LYS A 135 -20.79 -9.73 -4.25
CA LYS A 135 -20.98 -11.05 -4.86
C LYS A 135 -22.34 -10.98 -5.56
N ASN A 136 -22.34 -10.85 -6.88
CA ASN A 136 -23.57 -11.03 -7.64
C ASN A 136 -24.07 -12.46 -7.33
N PRO A 137 -25.34 -12.61 -6.90
CA PRO A 137 -25.93 -13.92 -6.66
C PRO A 137 -25.99 -14.78 -7.92
#